data_AF-A0A2X2E587-F1
#
_entry.id   AF-A0A2X2E587-F1
#
_cell.length_a   1.000
_cell.length_b   1.000
_cell.length_c   1.000
_cell.angle_alpha   90.00
_cell.angle_beta   90.00
_cell.angle_gamma   90.00
#
_symmetry.space_group_name_H-M   'P 1'
#
loop_
_entity.id
_entity.type
_entity.pdbx_description
1 polymer ?
#
loop_
_entity_poly.entity_id
_entity_poly.type
_entity_poly.pdbx_seq_one_letter_code
_entity_poly.pdbx_strand_id
1 'polypeptide(L)' 'MNMKIKKILNNSVVISLDEAEKEIIVMGKGIAYAKKVGDEITSETNNQKIYLKS' A
#
# COMPACT_ATOMS: atom_id res chain seq x y z
N MET A 1 5.29 4.03 -9.86
CA MET A 1 4.66 4.62 -8.66
C MET A 1 5.20 3.88 -7.46
N ASN A 2 5.93 4.57 -6.61
CA ASN A 2 6.48 4.02 -5.39
C ASN A 2 5.59 4.48 -4.23
N MET A 3 4.92 3.53 -3.58
CA MET A 3 4.00 3.82 -2.48
C MET A 3 4.67 3.45 -1.18
N LYS A 4 4.71 4.35 -0.20
CA LYS A 4 5.36 4.04 1.09
C LYS A 4 4.33 3.62 2.13
N ILE A 5 4.54 2.47 2.77
CA ILE A 5 3.64 1.98 3.83
C ILE A 5 3.66 2.96 5.00
N LYS A 6 2.51 3.59 5.26
CA LYS A 6 2.28 4.42 6.45
C LYS A 6 1.75 3.58 7.60
N LYS A 7 0.88 2.61 7.32
CA LYS A 7 0.28 1.73 8.33
C LYS A 7 -0.15 0.40 7.73
N ILE A 8 0.04 -0.69 8.47
CA ILE A 8 -0.43 -2.03 8.07
C ILE A 8 -1.73 -2.30 8.84
N LEU A 9 -2.82 -2.58 8.13
CA LEU A 9 -4.09 -2.96 8.75
C LEU A 9 -4.19 -4.48 8.88
N ASN A 10 -3.82 -5.21 7.83
CA ASN A 10 -3.68 -6.67 7.83
C ASN A 10 -2.69 -7.10 6.73
N ASN A 11 -2.43 -8.41 6.61
CA ASN A 11 -1.51 -8.97 5.63
C ASN A 11 -1.85 -8.64 4.16
N SER A 12 -3.10 -8.25 3.89
CA SER A 12 -3.63 -7.96 2.56
C SER A 12 -4.09 -6.50 2.39
N VAL A 13 -3.99 -5.66 3.41
CA VAL A 13 -4.50 -4.29 3.40
C VAL A 13 -3.52 -3.39 4.15
N VAL A 14 -3.05 -2.36 3.45
CA VAL A 14 -2.11 -1.37 3.96
C VAL A 14 -2.55 0.03 3.58
N ILE A 15 -2.24 0.99 4.44
CA ILE A 15 -2.34 2.41 4.15
C ILE A 15 -0.96 2.87 3.74
N SER A 16 -0.89 3.48 2.57
CA SER A 16 0.33 4.04 2.01
C SER A 16 0.15 5.50 1.64
N LEU A 17 1.27 6.17 1.40
CA LEU A 17 1.29 7.51 0.83
C LEU A 17 1.76 7.41 -0.62
N ASP A 18 1.04 8.10 -1.50
CA ASP A 18 1.44 8.37 -2.88
C ASP A 18 2.52 9.48 -2.95
N GLU A 19 3.11 9.70 -4.12
CA GLU A 19 4.07 10.77 -4.40
C GLU A 19 3.52 12.18 -4.09
N ALA A 20 2.20 12.36 -4.17
CA ALA A 20 1.53 13.61 -3.77
C ALA A 20 1.19 13.69 -2.26
N GLU A 21 1.82 12.85 -1.43
CA GLU A 21 1.55 12.71 0.01
C GLU A 21 0.09 12.39 0.36
N LYS A 22 -0.68 11.90 -0.62
CA LYS A 22 -2.07 11.49 -0.42
C LYS A 22 -2.13 10.12 0.23
N GLU A 23 -2.98 10.01 1.24
CA GLU A 23 -3.28 8.72 1.87
C GLU A 23 -4.10 7.84 0.91
N ILE A 24 -3.53 6.70 0.58
CA ILE A 24 -4.14 5.66 -0.25
C ILE A 24 -4.23 4.37 0.53
N ILE A 25 -5.27 3.60 0.29
CA ILE A 25 -5.44 2.27 0.85
C ILE A 25 -5.14 1.28 -0.27
N VAL A 26 -4.10 0.48 -0.08
CA VAL A 26 -3.70 -0.56 -1.02
C VAL A 26 -4.15 -1.90 -0.46
N MET A 27 -4.98 -2.59 -1.24
CA MET A 27 -5.51 -3.91 -0.91
C MET A 27 -5.01 -4.91 -1.94
N GLY A 28 -4.32 -5.96 -1.52
CA GLY A 28 -3.82 -6.99 -2.42
C GLY A 28 -3.45 -8.25 -1.67
N LYS A 29 -3.54 -9.40 -2.34
CA LYS A 29 -3.26 -10.69 -1.70
C LYS A 29 -1.80 -10.76 -1.27
N GLY A 30 -1.54 -10.71 0.04
CA GLY A 30 -0.18 -10.75 0.59
C GLY A 30 0.65 -9.48 0.40
N ILE A 31 0.01 -8.33 0.15
CA ILE A 31 0.74 -7.07 -0.09
C ILE A 31 1.57 -6.59 1.10
N ALA A 32 1.17 -6.94 2.32
CA ALA A 32 1.91 -6.63 3.53
C ALA A 32 2.76 -7.81 4.03
N TYR A 33 2.80 -8.93 3.29
CA TYR A 33 3.54 -10.11 3.71
C TYR A 33 5.03 -9.80 3.72
N ALA A 34 5.66 -9.98 4.89
CA ALA A 34 7.05 -9.62 5.16
C ALA A 34 7.41 -8.14 4.93
N LYS A 35 6.41 -7.25 4.93
CA LYS A 35 6.60 -5.79 4.84
C LYS A 35 6.39 -5.14 6.21
N LYS A 36 6.93 -3.93 6.38
CA LYS A 36 6.83 -3.13 7.61
C LYS A 36 6.47 -1.69 7.27
N VAL A 37 6.10 -0.91 8.30
CA VAL A 37 5.90 0.53 8.13
C VAL A 37 7.20 1.17 7.64
N GLY A 38 7.10 2.02 6.62
CA GLY A 38 8.21 2.67 5.96
C GLY A 38 8.79 1.93 4.75
N ASP A 39 8.39 0.67 4.52
CA ASP A 39 8.79 -0.09 3.33
C ASP A 39 8.01 0.40 2.10
N GLU A 40 8.64 0.28 0.93
CA GLU A 40 8.01 0.64 -0.34
C GLU A 40 7.21 -0.54 -0.92
N ILE A 41 6.09 -0.20 -1.55
CA ILE A 41 5.23 -1.11 -2.29
C ILE A 41 5.21 -0.65 -3.74
N THR A 42 5.46 -1.60 -4.64
CA THR A 42 5.35 -1.42 -6.08
C THR A 42 3.99 -1.93 -6.55
N SER A 43 3.25 -1.11 -7.31
CA SER A 43 1.92 -1.45 -7.86
C SER A 43 1.96 -2.42 -9.04
N GLU A 44 3.05 -3.17 -9.23
CA GLU A 44 3.30 -3.96 -10.44
C GLU A 44 2.49 -5.27 -10.50
N THR A 45 1.83 -5.66 -9.39
CA THR A 45 1.11 -6.94 -9.35
C THR A 45 -0.35 -6.74 -9.75
N ASN A 46 -0.81 -7.52 -10.73
CA ASN A 46 -2.19 -7.58 -11.23
C ASN A 46 -3.29 -7.90 -10.17
N ASN A 47 -2.92 -8.04 -8.89
CA ASN A 47 -3.80 -8.39 -7.77
C ASN A 47 -3.85 -7.31 -6.67
N GLN A 48 -3.56 -6.05 -7.02
CA GLN A 48 -3.59 -4.91 -6.11
C GLN A 48 -4.71 -3.94 -6.53
N LYS A 49 -5.56 -3.56 -5.58
CA LYS A 49 -6.57 -2.49 -5.71
C LYS A 49 -6.16 -1.32 -4.85
N ILE A 50 -6.10 -0.13 -5.44
CA ILE A 50 -5.75 1.11 -4.74
C ILE A 50 -7.02 1.95 -4.60
N TYR A 51 -7.32 2.37 -3.39
CA TYR A 51 -8.42 3.28 -3.08
C TYR A 51 -7.82 4.60 -2.59
N LEU A 52 -8.14 5.70 -3.29
CA LEU A 52 -7.80 7.04 -2.87
C LEU A 52 -8.76 7.45 -1.76
N LYS A 53 -8.23 7.85 -0.60
CA LYS A 53 -9.02 8.50 0.41
C LYS A 53 -9.10 9.98 0.04
N SER A 54 -10.29 10.44 -0.40
CA SER A 54 -10.57 11.86 -0.63
C SER A 54 -10.76 12.63 0.68
#